data_AF-A0A9D4JRP2-F1
#
_entry.id   AF-A0A9D4JRP2-F1
#
_cell.length_a   1.000
_cell.length_b   1.000
_cell.length_c   1.000
_cell.angle_alpha   90.00
_cell.angle_beta   90.00
_cell.angle_gamma   90.00
#
_symmetry.space_group_name_H-M   'P 1'
#
loop_
_entity.id
_entity.type
_entity.pdbx_description
1 polymer ?
#
loop_
_entity_poly.entity_id
_entity_poly.type
_entity_poly.pdbx_seq_one_letter_code
_entity_poly.pdbx_strand_id
1 'polypeptide(L)'
;MLREMLITYAAFQPTIGYAQGMNDIIARFLFVFDSEVEAYWCFHNYLEKIKTDFLEEGMVGKIVLVRKLLLEMDKPLLEHLEQHDLGDLIFCHRWLLLGFKREFSFLDSLRVFEILSSHHLELSSMEAETAKRRQLMKDFANTGGMARTAPVQADSEFTFELFMCVALLQHCRDQLLTCTDAAMVFDVINHLDIQLDNILEKSEQLFFKYCRKTVEDSFQIVDTPSKVRHQKR
;
A
#
# COMPACT_ATOMS: atom_id res chain seq x y z
N MET A 1 -28.06 -13.93 3.97
CA MET A 1 -27.39 -12.78 3.34
C MET A 1 -25.87 -12.83 3.45
N LEU A 2 -25.20 -12.17 4.42
CA LEU A 2 -23.72 -12.14 4.48
C LEU A 2 -23.06 -13.54 4.42
N ARG A 3 -23.59 -14.49 5.20
CA ARG A 3 -23.12 -15.88 5.21
C ARG A 3 -23.24 -16.56 3.84
N GLU A 4 -24.31 -16.31 3.10
CA GLU A 4 -24.57 -16.95 1.80
C GLU A 4 -23.61 -16.42 0.75
N MET A 5 -23.36 -15.11 0.72
CA MET A 5 -22.35 -14.54 -0.17
C MET A 5 -20.95 -15.09 0.07
N LEU A 6 -20.55 -15.22 1.34
CA LEU A 6 -19.23 -15.79 1.67
C LEU A 6 -19.13 -17.25 1.26
N ILE A 7 -20.21 -18.03 1.41
CA ILE A 7 -20.27 -19.41 0.92
C ILE A 7 -20.15 -19.44 -0.61
N THR A 8 -20.88 -18.57 -1.31
CA THR A 8 -20.78 -18.43 -2.76
C THR A 8 -19.34 -18.09 -3.18
N TYR A 9 -18.72 -17.09 -2.56
CA TYR A 9 -17.32 -16.74 -2.83
C TYR A 9 -16.37 -17.92 -2.60
N ALA A 10 -16.46 -18.58 -1.43
CA ALA A 10 -15.60 -19.71 -1.10
C ALA A 10 -15.77 -20.90 -2.06
N ALA A 11 -16.97 -21.11 -2.59
CA ALA A 11 -17.25 -22.15 -3.58
C ALA A 11 -16.58 -21.85 -4.94
N PHE A 12 -16.49 -20.58 -5.34
CA PHE A 12 -15.86 -20.16 -6.59
C PHE A 12 -14.33 -19.93 -6.48
N GLN A 13 -13.80 -19.71 -5.27
CA GLN A 13 -12.36 -19.46 -5.04
C GLN A 13 -11.75 -20.45 -4.02
N PRO A 14 -11.57 -21.73 -4.38
CA PRO A 14 -11.17 -22.80 -3.44
C PRO A 14 -9.75 -22.65 -2.86
N THR A 15 -8.86 -21.91 -3.53
CA THR A 15 -7.49 -21.65 -3.05
C THR A 15 -7.46 -20.83 -1.76
N ILE A 16 -8.45 -19.95 -1.57
CA ILE A 16 -8.54 -19.07 -0.39
C ILE A 16 -9.72 -19.47 0.48
N GLY A 17 -10.84 -19.85 -0.15
CA GLY A 17 -12.07 -20.20 0.54
C GLY A 17 -12.62 -19.02 1.32
N TYR A 18 -12.71 -19.19 2.64
CA TYR A 18 -13.07 -18.13 3.58
C TYR A 18 -11.90 -17.89 4.53
N ALA A 19 -11.49 -16.62 4.64
CA ALA A 19 -10.54 -16.16 5.63
C ALA A 19 -11.18 -15.16 6.59
N GLN A 20 -10.76 -15.19 7.86
CA GLN A 20 -11.24 -14.25 8.86
C GLN A 20 -10.91 -12.80 8.43
N GLY A 21 -11.90 -11.91 8.49
CA GLY A 21 -11.81 -10.54 7.98
C GLY A 21 -12.56 -10.32 6.66
N MET A 22 -12.82 -11.36 5.86
CA MET A 22 -13.65 -11.23 4.66
C MET A 22 -15.10 -10.81 4.99
N ASN A 23 -15.61 -11.26 6.14
CA ASN A 23 -16.89 -10.83 6.69
C ASN A 23 -16.93 -9.31 6.95
N ASP A 24 -15.80 -8.73 7.35
CA ASP A 24 -15.71 -7.29 7.63
C ASP A 24 -15.69 -6.45 6.36
N ILE A 25 -15.11 -6.99 5.28
CA ILE A 25 -15.09 -6.35 3.96
C ILE A 25 -16.48 -6.37 3.34
N ILE A 26 -17.12 -7.53 3.28
CA ILE A 26 -18.44 -7.65 2.62
C ILE A 26 -19.52 -6.85 3.34
N ALA A 27 -19.41 -6.70 4.67
CA ALA A 27 -20.30 -5.84 5.44
C ALA A 27 -20.23 -4.36 4.99
N ARG A 28 -19.08 -3.88 4.49
CA ARG A 28 -18.95 -2.50 3.96
C ARG A 28 -19.72 -2.35 2.66
N PHE A 29 -19.62 -3.32 1.75
CA PHE A 29 -20.40 -3.32 0.51
C PHE A 29 -21.90 -3.42 0.79
N LEU A 30 -22.32 -4.34 1.67
CA LEU A 30 -23.73 -4.47 2.05
C LEU A 30 -24.30 -3.25 2.77
N PHE A 31 -23.44 -2.41 3.37
CA PHE A 31 -23.86 -1.16 3.99
C PHE A 31 -24.10 -0.05 2.95
N VAL A 32 -23.32 -0.04 1.87
CA VAL A 32 -23.37 1.02 0.83
C VAL A 32 -24.36 0.69 -0.28
N PHE A 33 -24.48 -0.58 -0.65
CA PHE A 33 -25.30 -1.02 -1.77
C PHE A 33 -26.67 -1.52 -1.30
N ASP A 34 -27.74 -1.03 -1.93
CA ASP A 34 -29.11 -1.53 -1.73
C ASP A 34 -29.33 -2.89 -2.43
N SER A 35 -28.52 -3.22 -3.44
CA SER A 35 -28.61 -4.46 -4.22
C SER A 35 -27.60 -5.49 -3.75
N GLU A 36 -28.12 -6.65 -3.35
CA GLU A 36 -27.31 -7.80 -2.93
C GLU A 36 -26.34 -8.26 -4.04
N VAL A 37 -26.82 -8.27 -5.28
CA VAL A 37 -26.06 -8.73 -6.44
C VAL A 37 -24.91 -7.77 -6.75
N GLU A 38 -25.15 -6.46 -6.67
CA GLU A 38 -24.12 -5.45 -6.89
C GLU A 38 -23.06 -5.49 -5.79
N ALA A 39 -23.50 -5.59 -4.53
CA ALA A 39 -22.60 -5.74 -3.38
C ALA A 39 -21.68 -6.96 -3.55
N TYR A 40 -22.23 -8.10 -3.99
CA TYR A 40 -21.45 -9.31 -4.22
C TYR A 40 -20.40 -9.14 -5.32
N TRP A 41 -20.76 -8.58 -6.48
CA TRP A 41 -19.81 -8.42 -7.57
C TRP A 41 -18.71 -7.39 -7.25
N CYS A 42 -19.05 -6.30 -6.57
CA CYS A 42 -18.07 -5.34 -6.08
C CYS A 42 -17.13 -5.98 -5.04
N PHE A 43 -17.68 -6.74 -4.09
CA PHE A 43 -16.91 -7.51 -3.12
C PHE A 43 -15.98 -8.52 -3.78
N HIS A 44 -16.47 -9.31 -4.74
CA HIS A 44 -15.69 -10.29 -5.48
C HIS A 44 -14.54 -9.63 -6.22
N ASN A 45 -14.82 -8.57 -7.00
CA ASN A 45 -13.81 -7.82 -7.75
C ASN A 45 -12.75 -7.18 -6.85
N TYR A 46 -13.16 -6.69 -5.66
CA TYR A 46 -12.21 -6.16 -4.69
C TYR A 46 -11.33 -7.26 -4.09
N LEU A 47 -11.95 -8.37 -3.64
CA LEU A 47 -11.21 -9.48 -3.07
C LEU A 47 -10.20 -10.06 -4.06
N GLU A 48 -10.54 -10.20 -5.34
CA GLU A 48 -9.59 -10.73 -6.34
C GLU A 48 -8.27 -9.96 -6.42
N LYS A 49 -8.28 -8.68 -6.05
CA LYS A 49 -7.09 -7.80 -6.05
C LYS A 49 -6.26 -7.89 -4.79
N ILE A 50 -6.90 -8.12 -3.66
CA ILE A 50 -6.25 -8.23 -2.35
C ILE A 50 -6.16 -9.68 -1.86
N LYS A 51 -6.47 -10.64 -2.71
CA LYS A 51 -6.62 -12.06 -2.35
C LYS A 51 -5.34 -12.65 -1.78
N THR A 52 -4.19 -12.15 -2.22
CA THR A 52 -2.86 -12.50 -1.72
C THR A 52 -2.64 -12.05 -0.28
N ASP A 53 -3.32 -11.00 0.17
CA ASP A 53 -3.21 -10.49 1.55
C ASP A 53 -3.84 -11.44 2.57
N PHE A 54 -4.72 -12.33 2.11
CA PHE A 54 -5.30 -13.40 2.90
C PHE A 54 -4.44 -14.68 2.90
N LEU A 55 -3.32 -14.67 2.16
CA LEU A 55 -2.32 -15.72 2.16
C LEU A 55 -1.11 -15.27 2.96
N GLU A 56 -0.47 -16.20 3.66
CA GLU A 56 0.69 -15.91 4.51
C GLU A 56 1.83 -15.22 3.73
N GLU A 57 2.19 -15.75 2.57
CA GLU A 57 3.26 -15.20 1.73
C GLU A 57 2.99 -13.75 1.28
N GLY A 58 1.74 -13.44 0.91
CA GLY A 58 1.38 -12.11 0.44
C GLY A 58 1.39 -11.07 1.56
N MET A 59 0.86 -11.44 2.73
CA MET A 59 0.87 -10.54 3.89
C MET A 59 2.29 -10.32 4.43
N VAL A 60 3.11 -11.38 4.51
CA VAL A 60 4.54 -11.24 4.85
C VAL A 60 5.26 -10.35 3.84
N GLY A 61 4.97 -10.51 2.54
CA GLY A 61 5.47 -9.62 1.48
C GLY A 61 5.13 -8.15 1.73
N LYS A 62 3.87 -7.84 2.08
CA LYS A 62 3.47 -6.46 2.44
C LYS A 62 4.20 -5.92 3.65
N ILE A 63 4.37 -6.72 4.70
CA ILE A 63 5.11 -6.30 5.90
C ILE A 63 6.59 -6.02 5.57
N VAL A 64 7.21 -6.82 4.70
CA VAL A 64 8.56 -6.54 4.19
C VAL A 64 8.61 -5.20 3.45
N LEU A 65 7.60 -4.86 2.65
CA LEU A 65 7.52 -3.55 1.99
C LEU A 65 7.33 -2.41 2.98
N VAL A 66 6.51 -2.58 4.04
CA VAL A 66 6.42 -1.62 5.15
C VAL A 66 7.79 -1.41 5.79
N ARG A 67 8.53 -2.50 6.06
CA ARG A 67 9.88 -2.40 6.65
C ARG A 67 10.84 -1.63 5.75
N LYS A 68 10.81 -1.87 4.43
CA LYS A 68 11.59 -1.10 3.45
C LYS A 68 11.20 0.38 3.44
N LEU A 69 9.91 0.71 3.44
CA LEU A 69 9.47 2.10 3.53
C LEU A 69 9.89 2.76 4.84
N LEU A 70 9.77 2.05 5.97
CA LEU A 70 10.16 2.57 7.27
C LEU A 70 11.67 2.83 7.33
N LEU A 71 12.50 1.95 6.76
CA LEU A 71 13.94 2.15 6.63
C LEU A 71 14.26 3.46 5.88
N GLU A 72 13.53 3.75 4.81
CA GLU A 72 13.74 4.97 4.02
C GLU A 72 13.19 6.24 4.71
N MET A 73 12.13 6.10 5.51
CA MET A 73 11.39 7.24 6.07
C MET A 73 11.77 7.59 7.50
N ASP A 74 12.10 6.60 8.33
CA ASP A 74 12.49 6.74 9.74
C ASP A 74 13.37 5.56 10.19
N LYS A 75 14.59 5.52 9.65
CA LYS A 75 15.60 4.51 9.98
C LYS A 75 15.83 4.34 11.49
N PRO A 76 15.96 5.39 12.32
CA PRO A 76 16.17 5.23 13.75
C PRO A 76 15.06 4.46 14.46
N LEU A 77 13.80 4.63 14.05
CA LEU A 77 12.68 3.87 14.61
C LEU A 77 12.80 2.39 14.25
N LEU A 78 13.13 2.06 12.99
CA LEU A 78 13.32 0.67 12.59
C LEU A 78 14.49 0.02 13.33
N GLU A 79 15.63 0.70 13.42
CA GLU A 79 16.82 0.18 14.12
C GLU A 79 16.53 -0.10 15.61
N HIS A 80 15.74 0.76 16.27
CA HIS A 80 15.29 0.53 17.65
C HIS A 80 14.44 -0.75 17.74
N LEU A 81 13.46 -0.91 16.85
CA LEU A 81 12.61 -2.10 16.85
C LEU A 81 13.42 -3.38 16.55
N GLU A 82 14.38 -3.33 15.62
CA GLU A 82 15.27 -4.45 15.32
C GLU A 82 16.15 -4.85 16.51
N GLN A 83 16.63 -3.88 17.31
CA GLN A 83 17.43 -4.15 18.52
C GLN A 83 16.65 -4.90 19.61
N HIS A 84 15.31 -4.85 19.56
CA HIS A 84 14.42 -5.45 20.54
C HIS A 84 13.61 -6.64 19.98
N ASP A 85 14.05 -7.25 18.87
CA ASP A 85 13.34 -8.36 18.19
C ASP A 85 11.91 -8.00 17.73
N LEU A 86 11.64 -6.72 17.48
CA LEU A 86 10.37 -6.17 17.00
C LEU A 86 10.44 -5.71 15.53
N GLY A 87 11.59 -5.87 14.89
CA GLY A 87 11.86 -5.43 13.52
C GLY A 87 11.10 -6.22 12.45
N ASP A 88 10.47 -7.34 12.78
CA ASP A 88 9.61 -8.08 11.85
C ASP A 88 8.29 -7.36 11.55
N LEU A 89 7.93 -6.36 12.38
CA LEU A 89 6.71 -5.56 12.28
C LEU A 89 5.41 -6.38 12.20
N ILE A 90 5.39 -7.62 12.70
CA ILE A 90 4.21 -8.50 12.62
C ILE A 90 2.99 -7.87 13.32
N PHE A 91 3.21 -7.01 14.31
CA PHE A 91 2.13 -6.25 14.96
C PHE A 91 1.34 -5.33 14.01
N CYS A 92 1.90 -4.98 12.84
CA CYS A 92 1.20 -4.23 11.78
C CYS A 92 0.23 -5.09 10.96
N HIS A 93 0.28 -6.42 11.08
CA HIS A 93 -0.56 -7.35 10.32
C HIS A 93 -2.05 -7.00 10.40
N ARG A 94 -2.55 -6.69 11.60
CA ARG A 94 -3.96 -6.33 11.84
C ARG A 94 -4.39 -5.12 11.03
N TRP A 95 -3.53 -4.13 10.91
CA TRP A 95 -3.80 -2.89 10.19
C TRP A 95 -3.95 -3.15 8.69
N LEU A 96 -3.01 -3.90 8.11
CA LEU A 96 -3.01 -4.22 6.68
C LEU A 96 -4.15 -5.17 6.30
N LEU A 97 -4.35 -6.25 7.05
CA LEU A 97 -5.38 -7.25 6.74
C LEU A 97 -6.81 -6.69 6.76
N LEU A 98 -7.09 -5.77 7.70
CA LEU A 98 -8.44 -5.22 7.88
C LEU A 98 -8.62 -3.84 7.23
N GLY A 99 -7.60 -3.30 6.57
CA GLY A 99 -7.60 -1.93 6.06
C GLY A 99 -7.92 -0.93 7.18
N PHE A 100 -7.20 -1.05 8.31
CA PHE A 100 -7.28 -0.17 9.48
C PHE A 100 -8.65 -0.07 10.16
N LYS A 101 -9.58 -1.00 9.87
CA LYS A 101 -10.96 -0.98 10.40
C LYS A 101 -11.05 -0.78 11.90
N ARG A 102 -10.14 -1.41 12.65
CA ARG A 102 -10.18 -1.45 14.11
C ARG A 102 -9.63 -0.20 14.78
N GLU A 103 -8.94 0.65 14.02
CA GLU A 103 -8.28 1.84 14.55
C GLU A 103 -9.16 3.10 14.40
N PHE A 104 -10.21 3.02 13.59
CA PHE A 104 -11.06 4.16 13.24
C PHE A 104 -12.53 3.91 13.56
N SER A 105 -13.31 5.00 13.67
CA SER A 105 -14.77 4.93 13.75
C SER A 105 -15.33 4.22 12.52
N PHE A 106 -16.57 3.72 12.59
CA PHE A 106 -17.18 3.02 11.45
C PHE A 106 -17.17 3.88 10.17
N LEU A 107 -17.57 5.15 10.25
CA LEU A 107 -17.60 6.06 9.11
C LEU A 107 -16.20 6.38 8.57
N ASP A 108 -15.23 6.61 9.46
CA ASP A 108 -13.84 6.83 9.05
C ASP A 108 -13.22 5.58 8.42
N SER A 109 -13.55 4.39 8.94
CA SER A 109 -13.12 3.12 8.35
C SER A 109 -13.72 2.89 6.96
N LEU A 110 -14.92 3.42 6.69
CA LEU A 110 -15.51 3.41 5.35
C LEU A 110 -14.79 4.39 4.43
N ARG A 111 -14.48 5.62 4.88
CA ARG A 111 -13.68 6.58 4.11
C ARG A 111 -12.30 6.01 3.75
N VAL A 112 -11.61 5.40 4.71
CA VAL A 112 -10.34 4.68 4.48
C VAL A 112 -10.53 3.60 3.42
N PHE A 113 -11.58 2.80 3.56
CA PHE A 113 -11.89 1.75 2.61
C PHE A 113 -12.14 2.28 1.20
N GLU A 114 -12.86 3.38 1.03
CA GLU A 114 -13.07 4.05 -0.27
C GLU A 114 -11.76 4.51 -0.89
N ILE A 115 -10.85 5.10 -0.10
CA ILE A 115 -9.53 5.55 -0.56
C ILE A 115 -8.64 4.36 -0.96
N LEU A 116 -8.58 3.30 -0.15
CA LEU A 116 -7.76 2.13 -0.47
C LEU A 116 -8.35 1.35 -1.65
N SER A 117 -9.68 1.22 -1.67
CA SER A 117 -10.37 0.56 -2.77
C SER A 117 -10.31 1.34 -4.06
N SER A 118 -10.22 2.66 -4.10
CA SER A 118 -10.01 3.38 -5.36
C SER A 118 -8.68 2.99 -5.99
N HIS A 119 -7.60 2.91 -5.20
CA HIS A 119 -6.28 2.50 -5.69
C HIS A 119 -6.27 1.05 -6.19
N HIS A 120 -6.92 0.14 -5.45
CA HIS A 120 -7.04 -1.24 -5.91
C HIS A 120 -8.01 -1.35 -7.10
N LEU A 121 -9.14 -0.65 -7.12
CA LEU A 121 -10.15 -0.68 -8.18
C LEU A 121 -9.62 -0.05 -9.49
N GLU A 122 -8.67 0.88 -9.41
CA GLU A 122 -7.97 1.52 -10.54
C GLU A 122 -6.94 0.60 -11.23
N LEU A 123 -7.42 -0.51 -11.78
CA LEU A 123 -6.78 -1.23 -12.89
C LEU A 123 -7.60 -1.09 -14.19
N SER A 124 -8.39 -0.01 -14.32
CA SER A 124 -9.15 0.25 -15.55
C SER A 124 -9.61 1.70 -15.79
N SER A 125 -8.92 2.74 -15.31
CA SER A 125 -9.05 4.00 -16.06
C SER A 125 -8.17 3.88 -17.30
N MET A 126 -8.76 3.29 -18.35
CA MET A 126 -8.20 3.31 -19.71
C MET A 126 -7.74 4.73 -20.07
N GLU A 127 -8.37 5.76 -19.50
CA GLU A 127 -8.05 7.16 -19.67
C GLU A 127 -6.70 7.57 -19.06
N ALA A 128 -6.35 7.13 -17.84
CA ALA A 128 -5.05 7.42 -17.24
C ALA A 128 -3.91 6.71 -17.98
N GLU A 129 -4.12 5.45 -18.38
CA GLU A 129 -3.12 4.72 -19.14
C GLU A 129 -2.97 5.26 -20.58
N THR A 130 -4.08 5.68 -21.20
CA THR A 130 -4.07 6.34 -22.52
C THR A 130 -3.43 7.72 -22.46
N ALA A 131 -3.64 8.50 -21.39
CA ALA A 131 -3.01 9.80 -21.20
C ALA A 131 -1.49 9.67 -20.97
N LYS A 132 -1.07 8.70 -20.15
CA LYS A 132 0.36 8.41 -19.90
C LYS A 132 1.05 7.96 -21.20
N ARG A 133 0.42 7.08 -21.99
CA ARG A 133 0.92 6.66 -23.31
C ARG A 133 0.94 7.81 -24.33
N ARG A 134 -0.04 8.72 -24.32
CA ARG A 134 -0.10 9.89 -25.22
C ARG A 134 1.03 10.88 -24.97
N GLN A 135 1.34 11.14 -23.69
CA GLN A 135 2.38 12.09 -23.33
C GLN A 135 3.77 11.55 -23.69
N LEU A 136 4.02 10.27 -23.40
CA LEU A 136 5.26 9.58 -23.78
C LEU A 136 5.47 9.57 -25.31
N MET A 137 4.42 9.40 -26.11
CA MET A 137 4.51 9.49 -27.58
C MET A 137 4.86 10.90 -28.07
N LYS A 138 4.39 11.96 -27.40
CA LYS A 138 4.75 13.35 -27.74
C LYS A 138 6.21 13.64 -27.41
N ASP A 139 6.68 13.16 -26.27
CA ASP A 139 8.07 13.42 -25.83
C ASP A 139 9.09 12.61 -26.65
N PHE A 140 8.73 11.41 -27.11
CA PHE A 140 9.51 10.63 -28.06
C PHE A 140 9.63 11.33 -29.43
N ALA A 141 8.53 11.93 -29.91
CA ALA A 141 8.54 12.71 -31.15
C ALA A 141 9.42 13.96 -31.02
N ASN A 142 9.39 14.64 -29.87
CA ASN A 142 10.15 15.85 -29.61
C ASN A 142 11.67 15.61 -29.46
N THR A 143 12.08 14.40 -29.09
CA THR A 143 13.50 14.00 -28.93
C THR A 143 14.08 13.33 -30.19
N GLY A 144 13.37 13.38 -31.32
CA GLY A 144 13.82 12.80 -32.59
C GLY A 144 14.01 11.27 -32.54
N GLY A 145 13.38 10.60 -31.58
CA GLY A 145 13.47 9.15 -31.39
C GLY A 145 14.80 8.62 -30.84
N MET A 146 15.69 9.48 -30.34
CA MET A 146 17.02 9.07 -29.85
C MET A 146 17.02 8.45 -28.45
N ALA A 147 16.03 8.76 -27.60
CA ALA A 147 15.94 8.24 -26.24
C ALA A 147 14.66 7.40 -26.07
N ARG A 148 14.82 6.10 -25.84
CA ARG A 148 13.79 5.28 -25.22
C ARG A 148 13.98 5.37 -23.72
N THR A 149 13.32 6.31 -23.05
CA THR A 149 13.10 6.15 -21.61
C THR A 149 12.19 4.95 -21.45
N ALA A 150 12.71 3.84 -20.91
CA ALA A 150 11.87 2.76 -20.43
C ALA A 150 10.79 3.41 -19.54
N PRO A 151 9.51 3.02 -19.66
CA PRO A 151 8.51 3.53 -18.74
C PRO A 151 9.05 3.27 -17.34
N VAL A 152 9.21 4.33 -16.54
CA VAL A 152 9.45 4.16 -15.10
C VAL A 152 8.20 3.42 -14.63
N GLN A 153 8.34 2.11 -14.45
CA GLN A 153 7.41 1.35 -13.62
C GLN A 153 7.59 2.00 -12.25
N ALA A 154 6.67 2.92 -11.91
CA ALA A 154 6.42 3.20 -10.50
C ALA A 154 6.25 1.81 -9.88
N ASP A 155 7.12 1.49 -8.94
CA ASP A 155 7.19 0.17 -8.35
C ASP A 155 5.81 -0.13 -7.76
N SER A 156 4.99 -0.90 -8.49
CA SER A 156 3.54 -0.98 -8.25
C SER A 156 3.23 -1.76 -6.98
N GLU A 157 4.26 -2.20 -6.28
CA GLU A 157 4.21 -2.91 -5.02
C GLU A 157 3.98 -1.95 -3.83
N PHE A 158 4.38 -0.67 -3.93
CA PHE A 158 4.21 0.30 -2.85
C PHE A 158 2.84 0.99 -2.91
N THR A 159 1.84 0.30 -2.38
CA THR A 159 0.45 0.77 -2.33
C THR A 159 0.19 1.76 -1.19
N PHE A 160 -0.89 2.55 -1.28
CA PHE A 160 -1.17 3.63 -0.33
C PHE A 160 -1.36 3.15 1.12
N GLU A 161 -1.90 1.95 1.34
CA GLU A 161 -2.01 1.36 2.68
C GLU A 161 -0.67 1.18 3.38
N LEU A 162 0.43 0.98 2.63
CA LEU A 162 1.76 0.85 3.23
C LEU A 162 2.25 2.20 3.76
N PHE A 163 1.94 3.30 3.06
CA PHE A 163 2.23 4.66 3.53
C PHE A 163 1.37 5.03 4.74
N MET A 164 0.11 4.61 4.78
CA MET A 164 -0.71 4.73 5.98
C MET A 164 -0.15 3.95 7.17
N CYS A 165 0.36 2.74 6.93
CA CYS A 165 1.01 1.95 7.97
C CYS A 165 2.24 2.68 8.54
N VAL A 166 3.10 3.24 7.68
CA VAL A 166 4.27 4.02 8.12
C VAL A 166 3.86 5.32 8.81
N ALA A 167 2.82 5.99 8.34
CA ALA A 167 2.30 7.20 8.99
C ALA A 167 1.83 6.92 10.42
N LEU A 168 1.14 5.79 10.65
CA LEU A 168 0.75 5.36 12.00
C LEU A 168 1.95 5.03 12.88
N LEU A 169 2.96 4.32 12.34
CA LEU A 169 4.21 4.06 13.06
C LEU A 169 4.92 5.36 13.46
N GLN A 170 4.92 6.36 12.58
CA GLN A 170 5.47 7.69 12.88
C GLN A 170 4.62 8.47 13.88
N HIS A 171 3.31 8.27 13.90
CA HIS A 171 2.41 8.91 14.87
C HIS A 171 2.68 8.43 16.30
N CYS A 172 2.88 7.12 16.50
CA CYS A 172 3.20 6.56 17.81
C CYS A 172 4.72 6.40 18.06
N ARG A 173 5.55 7.04 17.24
CA ARG A 173 7.02 6.91 17.25
C ARG A 173 7.63 7.03 18.63
N ASP A 174 7.28 8.08 19.38
CA ASP A 174 7.90 8.36 20.68
C ASP A 174 7.57 7.27 21.70
N GLN A 175 6.38 6.67 21.62
CA GLN A 175 5.99 5.53 22.47
C GLN A 175 6.69 4.24 22.02
N LEU A 176 6.78 3.99 20.71
CA LEU A 176 7.47 2.83 20.15
C LEU A 176 8.97 2.83 20.49
N LEU A 177 9.62 3.99 20.53
CA LEU A 177 11.02 4.12 20.96
C LEU A 177 11.25 3.81 22.44
N THR A 178 10.19 3.74 23.25
CA THR A 178 10.29 3.28 24.65
C THR A 178 10.00 1.79 24.81
N CYS A 179 9.48 1.13 23.76
CA CYS A 179 9.11 -0.28 23.81
C CYS A 179 10.36 -1.16 23.73
N THR A 180 10.44 -2.15 24.62
CA THR A 180 11.54 -3.14 24.65
C THR A 180 11.07 -4.57 24.39
N ASP A 181 9.75 -4.77 24.27
CA ASP A 181 9.13 -6.06 24.01
C ASP A 181 7.78 -5.91 23.29
N ALA A 182 7.22 -7.03 22.85
CA ALA A 182 5.97 -7.06 22.10
C ALA A 182 4.74 -6.69 22.93
N ALA A 183 4.79 -6.85 24.26
CA ALA A 183 3.67 -6.51 25.13
C ALA A 183 3.48 -4.99 25.22
N MET A 184 4.58 -4.24 25.34
CA MET A 184 4.56 -2.78 25.30
C MET A 184 4.03 -2.26 23.95
N VAL A 185 4.49 -2.84 22.84
CA VAL A 185 4.00 -2.48 21.50
C VAL A 185 2.50 -2.76 21.38
N PHE A 186 2.04 -3.92 21.86
CA PHE A 186 0.62 -4.27 21.84
C PHE A 186 -0.22 -3.29 22.66
N ASP A 187 0.27 -2.84 23.81
CA ASP A 187 -0.41 -1.83 24.63
C ASP A 187 -0.54 -0.49 23.90
N VAL A 188 0.54 -0.02 23.28
CA VAL A 188 0.55 1.19 22.44
C VAL A 188 -0.47 1.09 21.31
N ILE A 189 -0.46 -0.02 20.56
CA ILE A 189 -1.32 -0.22 19.39
C ILE A 189 -2.81 -0.31 19.74
N ASN A 190 -3.16 -0.78 20.94
CA ASN A 190 -4.57 -0.87 21.35
C ASN A 190 -5.11 0.43 21.94
N HIS A 191 -4.24 1.37 22.29
CA HIS A 191 -4.61 2.65 22.90
C HIS A 191 -4.20 3.85 22.03
N LEU A 192 -4.17 3.64 20.71
CA LEU A 192 -3.92 4.71 19.75
C LEU A 192 -5.06 5.73 19.79
N ASP A 193 -4.72 6.98 20.11
CA ASP A 193 -5.59 8.13 19.87
C ASP A 193 -5.21 8.75 18.52
N ILE A 194 -6.00 8.43 17.49
CA ILE A 194 -5.71 8.80 16.10
C ILE A 194 -6.90 9.52 15.48
N GLN A 195 -6.59 10.59 14.75
CA GLN A 195 -7.53 11.32 13.92
C GLN A 195 -7.24 10.98 12.46
N LEU A 196 -8.26 10.49 11.72
CA LEU A 196 -8.08 9.98 10.36
C LEU A 196 -7.43 11.01 9.44
N ASP A 197 -7.91 12.26 9.45
CA ASP A 197 -7.45 13.28 8.51
C ASP A 197 -5.94 13.58 8.69
N ASN A 198 -5.44 13.56 9.93
CA ASN A 198 -4.00 13.73 10.21
C ASN A 198 -3.17 12.57 9.65
N ILE A 199 -3.66 11.33 9.79
CA ILE A 199 -2.99 10.14 9.24
C ILE A 199 -3.00 10.18 7.72
N LEU A 200 -4.12 10.54 7.09
CA LEU A 200 -4.23 10.66 5.63
C LEU A 200 -3.27 11.74 5.09
N GLU A 201 -3.25 12.92 5.70
CA GLU A 201 -2.34 14.00 5.30
C GLU A 201 -0.88 13.56 5.41
N LYS A 202 -0.51 12.91 6.53
CA LYS A 202 0.85 12.39 6.71
C LYS A 202 1.20 11.30 5.69
N SER A 203 0.25 10.42 5.39
CA SER A 203 0.43 9.32 4.42
C SER A 203 0.66 9.87 3.01
N GLU A 204 -0.13 10.88 2.62
CA GLU A 204 0.02 11.59 1.36
C GLU A 204 1.40 12.29 1.25
N GLN A 205 1.83 12.97 2.32
CA GLN A 205 3.17 13.58 2.37
C GLN A 205 4.29 12.54 2.19
N LEU A 206 4.17 11.39 2.86
CA LEU A 206 5.15 10.29 2.73
C LEU A 206 5.15 9.70 1.32
N PHE A 207 3.97 9.49 0.73
CA PHE A 207 3.81 9.03 -0.65
C PHE A 207 4.49 9.98 -1.64
N PHE A 208 4.21 11.28 -1.56
CA PHE A 208 4.84 12.27 -2.45
C PHE A 208 6.35 12.38 -2.24
N LYS A 209 6.82 12.28 -0.99
CA LYS A 209 8.25 12.26 -0.68
C LYS A 209 8.93 11.05 -1.33
N TYR A 210 8.32 9.87 -1.24
CA TYR A 210 8.80 8.66 -1.90
C TYR A 210 8.84 8.85 -3.42
N CYS A 211 7.73 9.26 -4.04
CA CYS A 211 7.67 9.47 -5.48
C CYS A 211 8.73 10.47 -5.98
N ARG A 212 8.92 11.60 -5.28
CA ARG A 212 9.94 12.59 -5.66
C ARG A 212 11.35 11.99 -5.61
N LYS A 213 11.68 11.27 -4.53
CA LYS A 213 12.99 10.61 -4.38
C LYS A 213 13.23 9.56 -5.47
N THR A 214 12.27 8.68 -5.71
CA THR A 214 12.36 7.65 -6.77
C THR A 214 12.56 8.27 -8.16
N VAL A 215 11.91 9.41 -8.41
CA VAL A 215 12.08 10.17 -9.66
C VAL A 215 13.50 10.75 -9.75
N GLU A 216 14.00 11.40 -8.71
CA GLU A 216 15.37 11.94 -8.66
C GLU A 216 16.43 10.83 -8.86
N ASP A 217 16.29 9.71 -8.17
CA ASP A 217 17.18 8.54 -8.29
C ASP A 217 17.15 7.96 -9.72
N SER A 218 15.99 7.96 -10.37
CA SER A 218 15.83 7.50 -11.76
C SER A 218 16.54 8.41 -12.77
N PHE A 219 16.64 9.72 -12.51
CA PHE A 219 17.31 10.67 -13.40
C PHE A 219 18.84 10.68 -13.23
N GLN A 220 19.37 10.35 -12.05
CA GLN A 220 20.83 10.29 -11.83
C GLN A 220 21.52 9.15 -12.59
N ILE A 221 20.78 8.12 -13.04
CA ILE A 221 21.33 6.96 -13.76
C ILE A 221 21.69 7.26 -15.23
N VAL A 222 21.26 8.41 -15.79
CA VAL A 222 21.43 8.71 -17.23
C VAL A 222 22.72 9.49 -17.57
N ASP A 223 23.42 10.08 -16.58
CA ASP A 223 24.64 10.84 -16.83
C ASP A 223 25.92 10.04 -16.50
N THR A 224 26.37 9.21 -17.44
CA THR A 224 27.79 8.77 -17.48
C THR A 224 28.48 9.25 -18.77
N PRO A 225 29.53 10.10 -18.67
CA PRO A 225 30.24 10.63 -19.84
C PRO A 225 31.39 9.73 -20.28
N SER A 226 31.20 8.97 -21.36
CA SER A 226 32.29 8.24 -22.03
C SER A 226 32.96 9.10 -23.12
N LYS A 227 33.76 10.10 -22.72
CA LYS A 227 34.79 10.68 -23.61
C LYS A 227 36.11 9.94 -23.37
N VAL A 228 36.45 8.98 -24.24
CA VAL A 228 37.85 8.55 -24.42
C VAL A 228 38.26 8.89 -25.84
N ARG A 229 39.04 9.98 -25.96
CA ARG A 229 39.81 10.33 -27.15
C ARG A 229 40.85 9.24 -27.38
N HIS A 230 40.78 8.52 -28.51
CA HIS A 230 41.93 7.80 -29.03
C HIS A 230 42.86 8.78 -29.76
N GLN A 231 43.99 9.10 -29.12
CA GLN A 231 45.17 9.61 -29.82
C GLN A 231 45.90 8.41 -30.44
N LYS A 232 45.96 8.40 -31.78
CA LYS A 232 46.89 7.58 -32.55
C LYS A 232 48.31 8.12 -32.37
N ARG A 233 49.25 7.26 -31.99
CA ARG A 233 50.61 7.22 -32.53
C ARG A 233 51.20 5.83 -32.32
#